data_AF-A0A957MVK5-F1
#
_entry.id   AF-A0A957MVK5-F1
#
_cell.length_a   1.000
_cell.length_b   1.000
_cell.length_c   1.000
_cell.angle_alpha   90.00
_cell.angle_beta   90.00
_cell.angle_gamma   90.00
#
_symmetry.space_group_name_H-M   'P 1'
#
loop_
_entity.id
_entity.type
_entity.pdbx_description
1 polymer ?
#
loop_
_entity_poly.entity_id
_entity_poly.type
_entity_poly.pdbx_seq_one_letter_code
_entity_poly.pdbx_strand_id
1 'polypeptide(L)'
;LATQTLGLALMAGGLLVEAVADAQKSAFKAANPRAFCDVGLYRWVRCPNYLGEITFWLGNWVVAMAFYTSVVQWIVASVGFACILLIMMGSTKRLEDQQNRRYGVQPAYQRYVSTVPVLFPFVPVYTLKDVRVYIE
;
A
#
# COMPACT_ATOMS: atom_id res chain seq x y z
N LEU A 1 0.43 -26.12 9.23
CA LEU A 1 1.45 -26.12 8.15
C LEU A 1 0.98 -25.34 6.91
N ALA A 2 -0.12 -25.74 6.23
CA ALA A 2 -0.56 -25.06 5.01
C ALA A 2 -0.81 -23.54 5.18
N THR A 3 -1.48 -23.13 6.27
CA THR A 3 -1.72 -21.71 6.60
C THR A 3 -0.42 -20.95 6.86
N GLN A 4 0.54 -21.57 7.55
CA GLN A 4 1.85 -20.97 7.81
C GLN A 4 2.65 -20.79 6.53
N THR A 5 2.66 -21.78 5.63
CA THR A 5 3.32 -21.67 4.32
C THR A 5 2.71 -20.55 3.48
N LEU A 6 1.37 -20.46 3.44
CA LEU A 6 0.68 -19.38 2.74
C LEU A 6 1.00 -18.01 3.33
N GLY A 7 0.94 -17.88 4.65
CA GLY A 7 1.24 -16.63 5.35
C GLY A 7 2.70 -16.19 5.14
N LEU A 8 3.66 -17.11 5.20
CA LEU A 8 5.07 -16.83 4.90
C LEU A 8 5.27 -16.41 3.44
N ALA A 9 4.56 -17.04 2.49
CA ALA A 9 4.60 -16.66 1.09
C ALA A 9 4.03 -15.24 0.86
N LEU A 10 2.94 -14.88 1.54
CA LEU A 10 2.38 -13.53 1.54
C LEU A 10 3.35 -12.52 2.14
N MET A 11 3.98 -12.85 3.27
CA MET A 11 5.00 -12.00 3.90
C MET A 11 6.17 -11.75 2.95
N ALA A 12 6.77 -12.81 2.40
CA ALA A 12 7.89 -12.69 1.48
C ALA A 12 7.51 -11.92 0.20
N GLY A 13 6.32 -12.18 -0.35
CA GLY A 13 5.80 -11.48 -1.52
C GLY A 13 5.54 -9.99 -1.25
N GLY A 14 4.92 -9.65 -0.11
CA GLY A 14 4.66 -8.28 0.30
C GLY A 14 5.96 -7.49 0.49
N LEU A 15 6.92 -8.07 1.21
CA LEU A 15 8.25 -7.49 1.41
C LEU A 15 9.00 -7.29 0.07
N LEU A 16 8.91 -8.26 -0.85
CA LEU A 16 9.52 -8.15 -2.16
C LEU A 16 8.90 -7.01 -2.99
N VAL A 17 7.57 -6.90 -2.99
CA VAL A 17 6.85 -5.81 -3.68
C VAL A 17 7.26 -4.46 -3.11
N GLU A 18 7.34 -4.34 -1.79
CA GLU A 18 7.76 -3.12 -1.12
C GLU A 18 9.21 -2.74 -1.46
N ALA A 19 10.14 -3.68 -1.32
CA ALA A 19 11.55 -3.46 -1.63
C ALA A 19 11.77 -3.05 -3.09
N VAL A 20 11.08 -3.72 -4.04
CA VAL A 20 11.16 -3.39 -5.46
C VAL A 20 10.56 -2.01 -5.74
N ALA A 21 9.41 -1.69 -5.14
CA ALA A 21 8.77 -0.38 -5.29
C ALA A 21 9.68 0.75 -4.80
N ASP A 22 10.26 0.62 -3.61
CA ASP A 22 11.13 1.64 -3.03
C ASP A 22 12.45 1.77 -3.80
N ALA A 23 13.02 0.66 -4.28
CA ALA A 23 14.19 0.69 -5.15
C ALA A 23 13.90 1.41 -6.48
N GLN A 24 12.77 1.10 -7.13
CA GLN A 24 12.34 1.76 -8.37
C GLN A 24 12.13 3.27 -8.16
N LYS A 25 11.44 3.66 -7.09
CA LYS A 25 11.19 5.07 -6.76
C LYS A 25 12.48 5.81 -6.44
N SER A 26 13.37 5.21 -5.66
CA SER A 26 14.66 5.81 -5.29
C SER A 26 15.53 6.04 -6.52
N ALA A 27 15.70 5.02 -7.37
CA ALA A 27 16.45 5.14 -8.62
C ALA A 27 15.83 6.19 -9.56
N PHE A 28 14.50 6.18 -9.70
CA PHE A 28 13.81 7.16 -10.54
C PHE A 28 14.00 8.59 -10.02
N LYS A 29 13.88 8.82 -8.71
CA LYS A 29 14.00 10.17 -8.12
C LYS A 29 15.44 10.68 -8.08
N ALA A 30 16.43 9.79 -8.03
CA ALA A 30 17.84 10.16 -8.20
C ALA A 30 18.09 10.72 -9.61
N ALA A 31 17.55 10.09 -10.65
CA ALA A 31 17.67 10.57 -12.03
C ALA A 31 16.72 11.72 -12.37
N ASN A 32 15.52 11.76 -11.77
CA ASN A 32 14.46 12.71 -12.07
C ASN A 32 13.91 13.41 -10.81
N PRO A 33 14.68 14.31 -10.16
CA PRO A 33 14.31 14.88 -8.87
C PRO A 33 12.99 15.63 -8.86
N ARG A 34 12.60 16.24 -10.00
CA ARG A 34 11.39 17.06 -10.14
C ARG A 34 10.18 16.34 -10.76
N ALA A 35 10.33 15.09 -11.21
CA ALA A 35 9.23 14.32 -11.81
C ALA A 35 8.52 13.43 -10.76
N PHE A 36 7.26 13.10 -11.01
CA PHE A 36 6.56 12.04 -10.27
C PHE A 36 6.98 10.67 -10.84
N CYS A 37 7.02 9.63 -10.00
CA CYS A 37 7.40 8.29 -10.41
C CYS A 37 6.17 7.55 -10.95
N ASP A 38 6.21 7.18 -12.23
CA ASP A 38 5.16 6.47 -12.97
C ASP A 38 5.73 5.28 -13.76
N VAL A 39 6.82 4.69 -13.27
CA VAL A 39 7.53 3.57 -13.89
C VAL A 39 7.45 2.30 -13.05
N GLY A 40 7.65 1.15 -13.68
CA GLY A 40 7.65 -0.14 -12.98
C GLY A 40 6.30 -0.41 -12.30
N LEU A 41 6.33 -0.75 -11.01
CA LEU A 41 5.13 -1.02 -10.21
C LEU A 41 4.19 0.19 -10.12
N TYR A 42 4.73 1.41 -10.21
CA TYR A 42 3.94 2.64 -10.17
C TYR A 42 3.01 2.80 -11.38
N ARG A 43 3.20 2.04 -12.46
CA ARG A 43 2.25 2.03 -13.59
C ARG A 43 0.92 1.34 -13.27
N TRP A 44 0.93 0.46 -12.28
CA TRP A 44 -0.21 -0.39 -11.95
C TRP A 44 -0.97 0.12 -10.73
N VAL A 45 -0.26 0.71 -9.78
CA VAL A 45 -0.82 1.27 -8.55
C VAL A 45 0.08 2.41 -8.06
N ARG A 46 -0.50 3.48 -7.52
CA ARG A 46 0.27 4.68 -7.12
C ARG A 46 1.06 4.50 -5.82
N CYS A 47 0.63 3.59 -4.94
CA CYS A 47 1.32 3.26 -3.68
C CYS A 47 1.67 1.75 -3.60
N PRO A 48 2.52 1.22 -4.50
CA PRO A 48 2.86 -0.20 -4.54
C PRO A 48 3.62 -0.65 -3.28
N ASN A 49 4.42 0.22 -2.68
CA ASN A 49 5.08 -0.09 -1.41
C ASN A 49 4.08 -0.26 -0.26
N TYR A 50 2.99 0.51 -0.24
CA TYR A 50 1.97 0.37 0.79
C TYR A 50 1.14 -0.89 0.57
N LEU A 51 0.92 -1.29 -0.70
CA LEU A 51 0.33 -2.59 -1.02
C LEU A 51 1.23 -3.74 -0.52
N GLY A 52 2.55 -3.61 -0.69
CA GLY A 52 3.54 -4.55 -0.15
C GLY A 52 3.42 -4.70 1.36
N GLU A 53 3.42 -3.59 2.10
CA GLU A 53 3.24 -3.54 3.56
C GLU A 53 1.91 -4.18 4.00
N ILE A 54 0.79 -3.84 3.36
CA ILE A 54 -0.52 -4.47 3.64
C ILE A 54 -0.47 -5.98 3.43
N THR A 55 0.16 -6.42 2.34
CA THR A 55 0.29 -7.85 2.02
C THR A 55 1.17 -8.58 3.03
N PHE A 56 2.23 -7.93 3.51
CA PHE A 56 3.08 -8.45 4.56
C PHE A 56 2.30 -8.68 5.86
N TRP A 57 1.55 -7.67 6.32
CA TRP A 57 0.74 -7.77 7.53
C TRP A 57 -0.42 -8.76 7.41
N LEU A 58 -1.00 -8.89 6.23
CA LEU A 58 -1.98 -9.94 5.93
C LEU A 58 -1.33 -11.32 6.09
N GLY A 59 -0.13 -11.50 5.54
CA GLY A 59 0.64 -12.73 5.71
C GLY A 59 0.93 -13.05 7.17
N ASN A 60 1.33 -12.05 7.96
CA ASN A 60 1.52 -12.19 9.41
C ASN A 60 0.24 -12.63 10.14
N TRP A 61 -0.90 -12.01 9.82
CA TRP A 61 -2.20 -12.42 10.36
C TRP A 61 -2.55 -13.87 9.98
N VAL A 62 -2.28 -14.29 8.74
CA VAL A 62 -2.52 -15.65 8.24
C VAL A 62 -1.60 -16.69 8.91
N VAL A 63 -0.30 -16.40 9.11
CA VAL A 63 0.63 -17.29 9.83
C VAL A 63 0.12 -17.52 11.25
N ALA A 64 -0.34 -16.45 11.90
CA ALA A 64 -0.75 -16.48 13.29
C ALA A 64 -2.08 -17.23 13.53
N MET A 65 -2.91 -17.45 12.49
CA MET A 65 -4.16 -18.24 12.58
C MET A 65 -3.97 -19.61 13.22
N ALA A 66 -2.83 -20.26 13.00
CA ALA A 66 -2.52 -21.57 13.58
C ALA A 66 -2.38 -21.57 15.11
N PHE A 67 -2.21 -20.40 15.72
CA PHE A 67 -1.99 -20.22 17.16
C PHE A 67 -3.19 -19.60 17.89
N TYR A 68 -4.26 -19.25 17.17
CA TYR A 68 -5.46 -18.68 17.78
C TYR A 68 -6.35 -19.77 18.38
N THR A 69 -6.30 -19.90 19.69
CA THR A 69 -7.08 -20.86 20.49
C THR A 69 -8.34 -20.26 21.10
N SER A 70 -8.47 -18.93 21.11
CA SER A 70 -9.65 -18.22 21.65
C SER A 70 -10.17 -17.13 20.73
N VAL A 71 -11.46 -16.81 20.86
CA VAL A 71 -12.12 -15.72 20.11
C VAL A 71 -11.45 -14.37 20.38
N VAL A 72 -10.94 -14.14 21.59
CA VAL A 72 -10.25 -12.90 21.94
C VAL A 72 -8.98 -12.71 21.09
N GLN A 73 -8.20 -13.76 20.85
CA GLN A 73 -7.00 -13.68 20.00
C GLN A 73 -7.36 -13.34 18.55
N TRP A 74 -8.42 -13.96 18.02
CA TRP A 74 -8.94 -13.63 16.69
C TRP A 74 -9.34 -12.16 16.57
N ILE A 75 -10.07 -11.64 17.55
CA ILE A 75 -10.51 -10.24 17.58
C ILE A 75 -9.29 -9.31 17.64
N VAL A 76 -8.38 -9.51 18.59
CA VAL A 76 -7.21 -8.64 18.78
C VAL A 76 -6.34 -8.63 17.53
N ALA A 77 -6.07 -9.80 16.94
CA ALA A 77 -5.29 -9.88 15.71
C ALA A 77 -5.95 -9.17 14.53
N SER A 78 -7.27 -9.35 14.37
CA SER A 78 -8.03 -8.73 13.28
C SER A 78 -8.15 -7.21 13.46
N VAL A 79 -8.31 -6.73 14.70
CA VAL A 79 -8.26 -5.30 15.03
C VAL A 79 -6.88 -4.74 14.72
N GLY A 80 -5.80 -5.43 15.09
CA GLY A 80 -4.44 -5.02 14.76
C GLY A 80 -4.23 -4.89 13.25
N PHE A 81 -4.66 -5.88 12.47
CA PHE A 81 -4.59 -5.82 11.00
C PHE A 81 -5.47 -4.68 10.43
N ALA A 82 -6.67 -4.47 10.96
CA ALA A 82 -7.52 -3.35 10.56
C ALA A 82 -6.85 -1.99 10.86
N CYS A 83 -6.15 -1.84 11.99
CA CYS A 83 -5.38 -0.65 12.29
C CYS A 83 -4.27 -0.40 11.25
N ILE A 84 -3.56 -1.44 10.81
CA ILE A 84 -2.57 -1.32 9.72
C ILE A 84 -3.24 -0.80 8.44
N LEU A 85 -4.38 -1.36 8.04
CA LEU A 85 -5.12 -0.88 6.86
C LEU A 85 -5.48 0.60 6.98
N LEU A 86 -5.98 1.03 8.13
CA LEU A 86 -6.34 2.43 8.37
C LEU A 86 -5.12 3.36 8.34
N ILE A 87 -3.99 2.95 8.92
CA ILE A 87 -2.73 3.71 8.89
C ILE A 87 -2.24 3.86 7.44
N MET A 88 -2.33 2.79 6.64
CA MET A 88 -1.93 2.82 5.22
C MET A 88 -2.85 3.70 4.39
N MET A 89 -4.17 3.66 4.63
CA MET A 89 -5.13 4.55 3.98
C MET A 89 -4.90 6.02 4.34
N GLY A 90 -4.69 6.33 5.63
CA GLY A 90 -4.40 7.69 6.08
C GLY A 90 -3.07 8.22 5.52
N SER A 91 -2.03 7.37 5.50
CA SER A 91 -0.74 7.72 4.91
C SER A 91 -0.83 7.92 3.39
N THR A 92 -1.64 7.12 2.70
CA THR A 92 -1.92 7.26 1.26
C THR A 92 -2.56 8.60 0.96
N LYS A 93 -3.60 8.99 1.73
CA LYS A 93 -4.28 10.28 1.58
C LYS A 93 -3.30 11.45 1.76
N ARG A 94 -2.51 11.42 2.83
CA ARG A 94 -1.47 12.45 3.07
C ARG A 94 -0.45 12.52 1.95
N LEU A 95 -0.01 11.37 1.41
CA LEU A 95 0.90 11.32 0.28
C LEU A 95 0.27 11.89 -1.00
N GLU A 96 -1.00 11.57 -1.26
CA GLU A 96 -1.75 12.11 -2.39
C GLU A 96 -1.84 13.64 -2.32
N ASP A 97 -2.13 14.20 -1.15
CA ASP A 97 -2.18 15.66 -0.96
C ASP A 97 -0.81 16.31 -1.17
N GLN A 98 0.26 15.71 -0.65
CA GLN A 98 1.62 16.18 -0.88
C GLN A 98 2.01 16.14 -2.37
N GLN A 99 1.68 15.05 -3.07
CA GLN A 99 1.96 14.94 -4.50
C GLN A 99 1.12 15.90 -5.33
N ASN A 100 -0.15 16.12 -4.98
CA ASN A 100 -1.00 17.09 -5.65
C ASN A 100 -0.48 18.52 -5.47
N ARG A 101 0.01 18.89 -4.29
CA ARG A 101 0.66 20.20 -4.08
C ARG A 101 1.91 20.37 -4.96
N ARG A 102 2.65 19.29 -5.21
CA ARG A 102 3.92 19.33 -5.95
C ARG A 102 3.78 19.21 -7.48
N TYR A 103 2.87 18.36 -7.95
CA TYR A 103 2.73 17.98 -9.36
C TYR A 103 1.35 18.30 -9.94
N GLY A 104 0.40 18.80 -9.13
CA GLY A 104 -1.01 18.95 -9.51
C GLY A 104 -1.26 19.87 -10.71
N VAL A 105 -0.37 20.81 -11.00
CA VAL A 105 -0.48 21.68 -12.18
C VAL A 105 -0.06 20.97 -13.48
N GLN A 106 0.62 19.81 -13.39
CA GLN A 106 1.14 19.11 -14.55
C GLN A 106 0.05 18.22 -15.19
N PRO A 107 -0.29 18.42 -16.47
CA PRO A 107 -1.33 17.62 -17.14
C PRO A 107 -1.01 16.11 -17.16
N ALA A 108 0.26 15.75 -17.27
CA ALA A 108 0.71 14.35 -17.25
C ALA A 108 0.41 13.68 -15.89
N TYR A 109 0.64 14.39 -14.79
CA TYR A 109 0.33 13.90 -13.45
C TYR A 109 -1.17 13.76 -13.23
N GLN A 110 -1.97 14.72 -13.72
CA GLN A 110 -3.44 14.63 -13.64
C GLN A 110 -3.99 13.42 -14.41
N ARG A 111 -3.42 13.11 -15.58
CA ARG A 111 -3.75 11.89 -16.32
C ARG A 111 -3.34 10.62 -15.56
N TYR A 112 -2.17 10.64 -14.94
CA TYR A 112 -1.69 9.51 -14.15
C TYR A 112 -2.62 9.20 -12.97
N VAL A 113 -3.00 10.20 -12.18
CA VAL A 113 -3.87 9.97 -11.01
C VAL A 113 -5.30 9.59 -11.36
N SER A 114 -5.80 9.93 -12.55
CA SER A 114 -7.13 9.54 -13.02
C SER A 114 -7.20 8.16 -13.68
N THR A 115 -6.05 7.56 -14.01
CA THR A 115 -5.98 6.27 -14.73
C THR A 115 -5.33 5.16 -13.92
N VAL A 116 -4.53 5.51 -12.90
CA VAL A 116 -3.81 4.53 -12.07
C VAL A 116 -4.43 4.49 -10.66
N PRO A 117 -4.94 3.31 -10.23
CA PRO A 117 -5.51 3.12 -8.89
C PRO A 117 -4.54 3.51 -7.78
N VAL A 118 -5.07 3.98 -6.65
CA VAL A 118 -4.23 4.52 -5.57
C VAL A 118 -3.52 3.44 -4.76
N LEU A 119 -4.21 2.35 -4.41
CA LEU A 119 -3.73 1.34 -3.45
C LEU A 119 -3.93 -0.12 -3.90
N PHE A 120 -4.98 -0.43 -4.65
CA PHE A 120 -5.25 -1.79 -5.13
C PHE A 120 -5.35 -1.81 -6.67
N PRO A 121 -4.48 -2.55 -7.39
CA PRO A 121 -4.33 -2.45 -8.84
C PRO A 121 -5.57 -2.85 -9.65
N PHE A 122 -6.50 -3.60 -9.07
CA PHE A 122 -7.72 -4.08 -9.75
C PHE A 122 -9.01 -3.52 -9.15
N VAL A 123 -8.90 -2.54 -8.24
CA VAL A 123 -10.05 -1.86 -7.66
C VAL A 123 -10.03 -0.42 -8.16
N PRO A 124 -11.08 0.09 -8.83
CA PRO A 124 -11.10 1.42 -9.46
C PRO A 124 -11.26 2.55 -8.43
N VAL A 125 -10.42 2.55 -7.40
CA VAL A 125 -10.31 3.60 -6.38
C VAL A 125 -9.12 4.47 -6.73
N TYR A 126 -9.40 5.65 -7.28
CA TYR A 126 -8.39 6.58 -7.76
C TYR A 126 -8.03 7.67 -6.75
N THR A 127 -8.83 7.89 -5.70
CA THR A 127 -8.52 8.87 -4.65
C THR A 127 -9.06 8.38 -3.32
N LEU A 128 -8.35 8.72 -2.23
CA LEU A 128 -8.84 8.49 -0.85
C LEU A 128 -9.26 9.79 -0.16
N LYS A 129 -9.31 10.92 -0.87
CA LYS A 129 -9.66 12.22 -0.27
C LYS A 129 -11.07 12.25 0.33
N ASP A 130 -12.01 11.55 -0.30
CA ASP A 130 -13.40 11.49 0.14
C ASP A 130 -13.62 10.48 1.28
N VAL A 131 -12.59 9.68 1.62
CA VAL A 131 -12.67 8.70 2.70
C VAL A 131 -12.31 9.38 4.02
N ARG A 132 -13.26 9.37 4.95
CA ARG A 132 -13.03 9.81 6.34
C ARG A 132 -12.20 8.75 7.06
N VAL A 133 -10.88 8.94 7.14
CA VAL A 133 -9.99 8.17 7.99
C VAL A 133 -9.77 8.96 9.28
N TYR A 134 -10.33 8.47 10.40
CA TYR A 134 -10.38 9.17 11.69
C TYR A 134 -9.08 9.07 12.52
N ILE A 135 -7.93 8.82 11.89
CA ILE A 135 -6.62 8.77 12.59
C ILE A 135 -5.89 10.12 12.41
N GLU A 136 -6.65 11.20 12.24
CA GLU A 136 -6.15 12.58 12.16
C GLU A 136 -6.56 13.36 13.41
#